data_AF-A0A432FLM2-F1
#
_entry.id   AF-A0A432FLM2-F1
#
_cell.length_a   1.000
_cell.length_b   1.000
_cell.length_c   1.000
_cell.angle_alpha   90.00
_cell.angle_beta   90.00
_cell.angle_gamma   90.00
#
_symmetry.space_group_name_H-M   'P 1'
#
loop_
_entity.id
_entity.type
_entity.pdbx_description
1 polymer ?
#
loop_
_entity_poly.entity_id
_entity_poly.type
_entity_poly.pdbx_seq_one_letter_code
_entity_poly.pdbx_strand_id
1 'polypeptide(L)' 'MTLFATDNQQAVSYALTGGDDYELLFTIPKSRETNFLGIVKGKAKVTCIGVITETTENQSIITDENGTLLTSSGYNHFHD' A
#
# COMPACT_ATOMS: atom_id res chain seq x y z
N MET A 1 -0.85 -20.70 -23.18
CA MET A 1 -0.58 -19.59 -22.25
C MET A 1 -0.99 -20.08 -20.87
N THR A 2 -0.04 -20.57 -20.09
CA THR A 2 -0.30 -21.12 -18.77
C THR A 2 -0.34 -19.94 -17.79
N LEU A 3 -1.49 -19.67 -17.19
CA LEU A 3 -1.60 -18.70 -16.10
C LEU A 3 -0.84 -19.28 -14.91
N PHE A 4 0.35 -18.75 -14.62
CA PHE A 4 1.03 -19.05 -13.37
C PHE A 4 0.23 -18.36 -12.26
N ALA A 5 -0.32 -19.15 -11.34
CA ALA A 5 -0.91 -18.61 -10.13
C ALA A 5 0.21 -17.97 -9.30
N THR A 6 0.13 -16.67 -9.09
CA THR A 6 1.00 -15.95 -8.17
C THR A 6 0.71 -16.43 -6.76
N ASP A 7 1.72 -16.94 -6.05
CA ASP A 7 1.55 -17.21 -4.62
C ASP A 7 1.40 -15.90 -3.85
N ASN A 8 0.96 -15.99 -2.60
CA ASN A 8 0.65 -14.81 -1.79
C ASN A 8 1.90 -13.92 -1.59
N GLN A 9 3.07 -14.53 -1.38
CA GLN A 9 4.30 -13.80 -1.15
C GLN A 9 4.73 -13.02 -2.40
N GLN A 10 4.63 -13.62 -3.57
CA GLN A 10 4.92 -12.97 -4.83
C GLN A 10 3.90 -11.85 -5.14
N ALA A 11 2.62 -12.06 -4.78
CA ALA A 11 1.59 -11.03 -4.94
C ALA A 11 1.85 -9.81 -4.05
N VAL A 12 2.24 -10.02 -2.78
CA VAL A 12 2.65 -8.94 -1.86
C VAL A 12 3.89 -8.22 -2.38
N SER A 13 4.88 -8.95 -2.89
CA SER A 13 6.07 -8.33 -3.48
C SER A 13 5.71 -7.41 -4.65
N TYR A 14 4.85 -7.84 -5.57
CA TYR A 14 4.43 -6.99 -6.68
C TYR A 14 3.65 -5.76 -6.22
N ALA A 15 2.75 -5.92 -5.25
CA ALA A 15 1.99 -4.79 -4.71
C ALA A 15 2.88 -3.75 -4.00
N LEU A 16 4.03 -4.15 -3.44
CA LEU A 16 4.93 -3.27 -2.71
C LEU A 16 6.03 -2.62 -3.58
N THR A 17 6.47 -3.28 -4.66
CA THR A 17 7.65 -2.85 -5.43
C THR A 17 7.44 -2.78 -6.94
N GLY A 18 6.31 -3.25 -7.47
CA GLY A 18 6.08 -3.39 -8.91
C GLY A 18 6.11 -2.06 -9.66
N GLY A 19 5.45 -1.03 -9.12
CA GLY A 19 5.31 0.27 -9.80
C GLY A 19 4.36 0.22 -10.99
N ASP A 20 4.31 1.30 -11.77
CA ASP A 20 3.48 1.46 -12.98
C ASP A 20 1.96 1.26 -12.83
N ASP A 21 1.45 1.18 -11.60
CA ASP A 21 0.02 1.07 -11.31
C ASP A 21 -0.75 2.38 -11.55
N TYR A 22 -0.07 3.53 -11.42
CA TYR A 22 -0.67 4.89 -11.48
C TYR A 22 -1.89 5.10 -10.56
N GLU A 23 -1.97 4.32 -9.48
CA GLU A 23 -3.03 4.41 -8.48
C GLU A 23 -2.76 5.52 -7.46
N LEU A 24 -3.82 5.97 -6.77
CA LEU A 24 -3.72 6.99 -5.74
C LEU A 24 -3.43 6.37 -4.36
N LEU A 25 -2.32 6.79 -3.75
CA LEU A 25 -2.01 6.52 -2.35
C LEU A 25 -2.15 7.80 -1.51
N PHE A 26 -3.00 7.76 -0.49
CA PHE A 26 -3.30 8.92 0.34
C PHE A 26 -3.75 8.49 1.74
N THR A 27 -3.82 9.45 2.66
CA THR A 27 -4.32 9.26 4.01
C THR A 27 -5.59 10.07 4.26
N ILE A 28 -6.45 9.58 5.15
CA ILE A 28 -7.64 10.29 5.59
C ILE A 28 -7.64 10.33 7.13
N PRO A 29 -7.89 11.49 7.75
CA PRO A 29 -8.14 11.54 9.19
C PRO A 29 -9.32 10.64 9.56
N LYS A 30 -9.19 9.83 10.62
CA LYS A 30 -10.23 8.86 11.03
C LYS A 30 -11.63 9.49 11.15
N SER A 31 -11.71 10.73 11.63
CA SER A 31 -12.96 11.49 11.76
C SER A 31 -13.68 11.79 10.43
N ARG A 32 -12.98 11.72 9.29
CA ARG A 32 -13.52 12.01 7.95
C ARG A 32 -13.78 10.76 7.11
N GLU A 33 -13.37 9.58 7.58
CA GLU A 33 -13.43 8.33 6.81
C GLU A 33 -14.85 8.02 6.32
N THR A 34 -15.85 8.08 7.22
CA THR A 34 -17.25 7.77 6.86
C THR A 34 -17.80 8.73 5.79
N ASN A 35 -17.49 10.02 5.91
CA ASN A 35 -17.92 11.02 4.94
C ASN A 35 -17.25 10.81 3.58
N PHE A 36 -15.94 10.54 3.57
CA PHE A 36 -15.19 10.22 2.35
C PHE A 36 -15.75 8.99 1.64
N LEU A 37 -15.97 7.88 2.37
CA LEU A 37 -16.53 6.66 1.81
C LEU A 37 -17.90 6.90 1.18
N GLY A 38 -18.73 7.76 1.79
CA GLY A 38 -19.99 8.20 1.20
C GLY A 38 -19.83 8.96 -0.12
N ILE A 39 -18.82 9.82 -0.24
CA ILE A 39 -18.55 10.64 -1.43
C ILE A 39 -18.06 9.78 -2.61
N VAL A 40 -17.19 8.81 -2.35
CA VAL A 40 -16.56 7.97 -3.38
C VAL A 40 -17.37 6.74 -3.76
N LYS A 41 -18.38 6.39 -2.96
CA LYS A 41 -19.27 5.25 -3.23
C LYS A 41 -19.84 5.32 -4.65
N GLY A 42 -19.54 4.30 -5.45
CA GLY A 42 -19.98 4.18 -6.84
C GLY A 42 -19.19 5.04 -7.84
N LYS A 43 -18.20 5.81 -7.40
CA LYS A 43 -17.32 6.63 -8.26
C LYS A 43 -15.95 6.00 -8.45
N ALA A 44 -15.41 5.40 -7.40
CA ALA A 44 -14.11 4.75 -7.42
C ALA A 44 -14.09 3.58 -6.43
N LYS A 45 -13.23 2.59 -6.71
CA LYS A 45 -12.87 1.57 -5.73
C LYS A 45 -11.76 2.14 -4.85
N VAL A 46 -11.95 2.05 -3.54
CA VAL A 46 -10.96 2.48 -2.56
C VAL A 46 -10.82 1.38 -1.52
N THR A 47 -9.59 1.13 -1.07
CA THR A 47 -9.27 0.13 -0.05
C THR A 47 -8.43 0.80 1.02
N CYS A 48 -8.85 0.70 2.27
CA CYS A 48 -8.00 1.07 3.40
C CYS A 48 -6.97 -0.05 3.61
N ILE A 49 -5.69 0.25 3.38
CA ILE A 49 -4.59 -0.72 3.45
C ILE A 49 -3.71 -0.57 4.70
N GLY A 50 -4.06 0.33 5.62
CA GLY A 50 -3.27 0.55 6.83
C GLY A 50 -3.66 1.83 7.57
N VAL A 51 -2.89 2.13 8.62
CA VAL A 51 -3.07 3.31 9.47
C VAL A 51 -1.71 3.93 9.75
N ILE A 52 -1.61 5.26 9.69
CA ILE A 52 -0.40 5.97 10.12
C ILE A 52 -0.39 6.00 11.65
N THR A 53 0.69 5.50 12.25
CA THR A 53 0.93 5.53 13.69
C THR A 53 2.13 6.40 14.01
N GLU A 54 2.25 6.80 15.28
CA GLU A 54 3.50 7.38 15.77
C GLU A 54 4.60 6.32 15.73
N THR A 55 5.82 6.73 15.40
CA THR A 55 7.02 5.90 15.49
C THR A 55 8.02 6.58 16.41
N THR A 56 8.70 5.79 17.22
CA THR A 56 9.84 6.25 18.02
C THR A 56 11.14 6.30 17.21
N GLU A 57 11.14 5.72 16.01
CA GLU A 57 12.28 5.66 15.12
C GLU A 57 12.25 6.83 14.14
N ASN A 58 13.41 7.41 13.80
CA ASN A 58 13.52 8.49 12.80
C ASN A 58 13.31 8.01 11.35
N GLN A 59 12.57 6.91 11.14
CA GLN A 59 12.40 6.24 9.86
C GLN A 59 10.93 5.90 9.64
N SER A 60 10.47 6.09 8.40
CA SER A 60 9.15 5.62 7.99
C SER A 60 9.22 4.11 7.76
N ILE A 61 8.54 3.34 8.61
CA ILE A 61 8.46 1.89 8.50
C ILE A 61 7.07 1.46 8.05
N ILE A 62 6.99 0.33 7.38
CA ILE A 62 5.74 -0.33 7.00
C ILE A 62 5.78 -1.72 7.63
N THR A 63 4.72 -2.09 8.34
CA THR A 63 4.59 -3.42 8.93
C THR A 63 3.34 -4.11 8.45
N ASP A 64 3.33 -5.44 8.48
CA ASP A 64 2.11 -6.22 8.36
C ASP A 64 1.25 -6.13 9.63
N GLU A 65 0.13 -6.85 9.64
CA GLU A 65 -0.80 -6.95 10.78
C GLU A 65 -0.17 -7.58 12.05
N ASN A 66 0.95 -8.30 11.92
CA ASN A 66 1.67 -8.92 13.01
C ASN A 66 2.85 -8.05 13.50
N GLY A 67 3.08 -6.87 12.90
CA GLY A 67 4.21 -6.00 13.21
C GLY A 67 5.52 -6.40 12.51
N THR A 68 5.47 -7.33 11.55
CA THR A 68 6.63 -7.73 10.76
C THR A 68 6.99 -6.62 9.79
N LEU A 69 8.25 -6.20 9.77
CA LEU A 69 8.74 -5.17 8.84
C LEU A 69 8.62 -5.66 7.40
N LEU A 70 7.96 -4.86 6.57
CA LEU A 70 7.88 -5.06 5.12
C LEU A 70 8.99 -4.26 4.46
N THR A 71 9.88 -4.96 3.74
CA THR A 71 10.92 -4.32 2.93
C THR A 71 10.40 -4.06 1.53
N SER A 72 10.56 -2.82 1.07
CA SER A 72 10.27 -2.42 -0.31
C SER A 72 11.45 -1.63 -0.85
N SER A 73 11.86 -1.94 -2.08
CA SER A 73 12.79 -1.13 -2.86
C SER A 73 12.00 -0.39 -3.93
N GLY A 74 12.01 0.94 -3.91
CA GLY A 74 11.43 1.74 -4.98
C GLY A 74 12.28 1.68 -6.26
N TYR A 75 11.66 2.05 -7.38
CA TYR A 75 12.37 2.22 -8.64
C TYR A 75 13.37 3.38 -8.56
N ASN A 76 14.57 3.17 -9.11
CA ASN A 76 15.61 4.19 -9.24
C ASN A 76 16.16 4.14 -10.66
N HIS A 77 16.09 5.27 -11.37
CA HIS A 77 16.54 5.40 -12.75
C HIS A 77 18.03 5.14 -12.96
N PHE A 78 18.85 5.34 -11.92
CA PHE A 78 20.31 5.35 -12.02
C PHE A 78 20.96 4.32 -11.12
N HIS A 79 20.31 3.17 -10.91
CA HIS A 79 21.03 2.05 -10.32
C HIS A 79 22.22 1.69 -11.23
N ASP A 80 23.44 1.78 -10.67
CA ASP A 80 24.66 1.23 -11.25
C ASP A 80 24.58 -0.31 -11.38
#